data_AF-A0AAU9XM06-F1
#
_entry.id   AF-A0AAU9XM06-F1
#
_cell.length_a   1.000
_cell.length_b   1.000
_cell.length_c   1.000
_cell.angle_alpha   90.00
_cell.angle_beta   90.00
_cell.angle_gamma   90.00
#
_symmetry.space_group_name_H-M   'P 1'
#
loop_
_entity.id
_entity.type
_entity.pdbx_description
1 polymer ?
#
loop_
_entity_poly.entity_id
_entity_poly.type
_entity_poly.pdbx_seq_one_letter_code
_entity_poly.pdbx_strand_id
1 'polypeptide(L)'
;MRKARHFVCVVALIIVLVVRGTWTVRHDTFWGEKAPPGCQPCPKSDEGLFDTPICGKNGIAYKNFCYLTLRNCIAKILKKEPVFPSSDPKTCGLQMKMYNSFSGSPFKRRKRALKSGPSMTVKHY
;
A
#
# COMPACT_ATOMS: atom_id res chain seq x y z
N MET A 1 25.91 7.81 -60.41
CA MET A 1 26.58 7.41 -59.14
C MET A 1 26.33 8.36 -57.96
N ARG A 2 26.47 9.69 -58.10
CA ARG A 2 26.36 10.65 -56.98
C ARG A 2 24.96 10.79 -56.36
N LYS A 3 23.89 10.77 -57.18
CA LYS A 3 22.48 10.83 -56.72
C LYS A 3 22.05 9.58 -55.95
N ALA A 4 22.47 8.38 -56.38
CA ALA A 4 22.18 7.12 -55.69
C ALA A 4 22.86 7.06 -54.32
N ARG A 5 24.13 7.48 -54.23
CA ARG A 5 24.84 7.61 -52.95
C ARG A 5 24.19 8.61 -52.01
N HIS A 6 23.75 9.75 -52.53
CA HIS A 6 23.02 10.76 -51.73
C HIS A 6 21.68 10.24 -51.22
N PHE A 7 20.92 9.55 -52.07
CA PHE A 7 19.65 8.93 -51.69
C PHE A 7 19.83 7.89 -50.57
N VAL A 8 20.84 7.02 -50.70
CA VAL A 8 21.17 6.02 -49.67
C VAL A 8 21.59 6.68 -48.35
N CYS A 9 22.39 7.76 -48.39
CA CYS A 9 22.76 8.50 -47.19
C CYS A 9 21.56 9.17 -46.52
N VAL A 10 20.64 9.77 -47.28
CA VAL A 10 19.43 10.41 -46.73
C VAL A 10 18.51 9.37 -46.09
N VAL A 11 18.31 8.23 -46.74
CA VAL A 11 17.51 7.12 -46.18
C VAL A 11 18.15 6.56 -44.90
N ALA A 12 19.47 6.37 -44.88
CA ALA A 12 20.20 5.92 -43.70
C ALA A 12 20.09 6.93 -42.53
N LEU A 13 20.19 8.23 -42.80
CA LEU A 13 20.01 9.28 -41.78
C LEU A 13 18.58 9.29 -41.23
N ILE A 14 17.56 9.17 -42.09
CA ILE A 14 16.16 9.09 -41.65
C ILE A 14 15.94 7.85 -40.78
N ILE A 15 16.48 6.69 -41.18
CA ILE A 15 16.40 5.45 -40.38
C ILE A 15 17.08 5.65 -39.02
N VAL A 16 18.28 6.25 -38.97
CA VAL A 16 18.98 6.53 -37.71
C VAL A 16 18.21 7.52 -36.83
N LEU A 17 17.54 8.52 -37.41
CA LEU A 17 16.70 9.47 -36.68
C LEU A 17 15.42 8.84 -36.15
N VAL A 18 14.77 7.95 -36.92
CA VAL A 18 13.58 7.20 -36.50
C VAL A 18 13.93 6.16 -35.44
N VAL A 19 15.05 5.45 -35.59
CA VAL A 19 15.58 4.54 -34.57
C VAL A 19 15.96 5.33 -33.32
N ARG A 20 16.73 6.42 -33.40
CA ARG A 20 17.03 7.24 -32.20
C ARG A 20 15.78 7.84 -31.56
N GLY A 21 14.79 8.28 -32.33
CA GLY A 21 13.53 8.86 -31.81
C GLY A 21 12.59 7.83 -31.19
N THR A 22 12.64 6.57 -31.63
CA THR A 22 11.91 5.46 -30.99
C THR A 22 12.63 4.89 -29.77
N TRP A 23 13.95 5.06 -29.69
CA TRP A 23 14.76 4.65 -28.54
C TRP A 23 14.70 5.63 -27.34
N THR A 24 14.09 6.81 -27.50
CA THR A 24 13.94 7.79 -26.40
C THR A 24 12.58 7.75 -25.70
N VAL A 25 11.70 6.79 -26.01
CA VAL A 25 10.35 6.70 -25.39
C VAL A 25 10.02 5.28 -24.92
N ARG A 26 10.88 4.69 -24.09
CA ARG A 26 10.46 3.56 -23.25
C ARG A 26 11.17 3.55 -21.90
N HIS A 27 10.90 4.57 -21.10
CA HIS A 27 10.88 4.37 -19.65
C HIS A 27 9.59 3.59 -19.33
N ASP A 28 9.58 2.28 -19.60
CA ASP A 28 8.66 1.41 -18.89
C ASP A 28 8.99 1.59 -17.41
N THR A 29 8.09 2.21 -16.67
CA THR A 29 8.24 2.29 -15.22
C THR A 29 8.34 0.86 -14.69
N PHE A 30 9.50 0.54 -14.13
CA PHE A 30 9.84 -0.77 -13.56
C PHE A 30 8.85 -1.30 -12.49
N TRP A 31 8.00 -0.43 -11.95
CA TRP A 31 7.22 -0.72 -10.75
C TRP A 31 5.82 -1.20 -11.07
N GLY A 32 5.77 -2.45 -11.57
CA GLY A 32 4.57 -3.25 -11.60
C GLY A 32 3.95 -3.53 -10.23
N GLU A 33 4.62 -3.24 -9.09
CA GLU A 33 4.00 -3.22 -7.77
C GLU A 33 4.93 -2.60 -6.69
N LYS A 34 4.34 -1.68 -5.89
CA LYS A 34 4.70 -1.17 -4.54
C LYS A 34 6.12 -0.64 -4.24
N ALA A 35 6.11 0.58 -3.71
CA ALA A 35 7.16 1.39 -3.06
C ALA A 35 8.19 2.05 -4.01
N PRO A 36 8.32 3.39 -4.00
CA PRO A 36 9.37 4.09 -4.75
C PRO A 36 10.76 3.81 -4.15
N PRO A 37 11.85 4.02 -4.92
CA PRO A 37 13.21 3.85 -4.41
C PRO A 37 13.43 4.67 -3.15
N GLY A 38 13.92 4.02 -2.09
CA GLY A 38 14.10 4.63 -0.76
C GLY A 38 12.97 4.35 0.23
N CYS A 39 11.89 3.69 -0.18
CA CYS A 39 10.84 3.22 0.72
C CYS A 39 10.81 1.69 0.79
N GLN A 40 10.64 1.15 1.99
CA GLN A 40 10.56 -0.31 2.19
C GLN A 40 9.14 -0.82 1.84
N PRO A 41 9.01 -1.82 0.94
CA PRO A 41 7.71 -2.42 0.65
C PRO A 41 7.20 -3.23 1.85
N CYS A 42 5.88 -3.28 2.01
CA CYS A 42 5.26 -4.10 3.05
C CYS A 42 5.12 -5.55 2.58
N PRO A 43 5.37 -6.54 3.46
CA PRO A 43 5.16 -7.94 3.13
C PRO A 43 3.68 -8.16 2.75
N LYS A 44 3.46 -8.93 1.69
CA LYS A 44 2.13 -9.48 1.39
C LYS A 44 1.98 -10.69 2.32
N SER A 45 1.05 -10.62 3.26
CA SER A 45 0.66 -11.79 4.05
C SER A 45 -0.25 -12.64 3.19
N ASP A 46 0.27 -13.78 2.70
CA ASP A 46 -0.48 -14.72 1.86
C ASP A 46 -1.58 -15.44 2.66
N GLU A 47 -1.42 -15.52 3.99
CA GLU A 47 -2.29 -16.25 4.91
C GLU A 47 -3.52 -15.46 5.42
N GLY A 48 -3.81 -14.27 4.88
CA GLY A 48 -4.97 -13.46 5.30
C GLY A 48 -4.99 -13.11 6.80
N LEU A 49 -3.87 -13.29 7.51
CA LEU A 49 -3.78 -13.15 8.94
C LEU A 49 -3.87 -11.66 9.29
N PHE A 50 -5.02 -11.30 9.86
CA PHE A 50 -5.50 -9.98 10.22
C PHE A 50 -4.42 -8.93 10.48
N ASP A 51 -4.08 -8.21 9.41
CA ASP A 51 -3.45 -6.90 9.52
C ASP A 51 -4.35 -6.02 10.39
N THR A 52 -3.83 -5.50 11.51
CA THR A 52 -4.57 -4.60 12.40
C THR A 52 -4.71 -3.23 11.73
N PRO A 53 -5.92 -2.83 11.31
CA PRO A 53 -6.09 -1.61 10.56
C PRO A 53 -5.87 -0.42 11.47
N ILE A 54 -5.29 0.62 10.89
CA ILE A 54 -4.99 1.86 11.58
C ILE A 54 -5.77 2.97 10.91
N CYS A 55 -6.55 3.69 11.70
CA CYS A 55 -7.20 4.89 11.22
C CYS A 55 -6.19 6.04 11.17
N GLY A 56 -6.01 6.69 10.03
CA GLY A 56 -5.23 7.92 9.93
C GLY A 56 -6.06 9.15 10.28
N LYS A 57 -5.43 10.22 10.78
CA LYS A 57 -6.08 11.53 11.01
C LYS A 57 -6.65 12.17 9.73
N ASN A 58 -6.23 11.69 8.56
CA ASN A 58 -6.79 12.05 7.26
C ASN A 58 -8.10 11.32 6.91
N GLY A 59 -8.68 10.56 7.84
CA GLY A 59 -9.92 9.82 7.64
C GLY A 59 -9.80 8.58 6.75
N ILE A 60 -8.58 8.13 6.46
CA ILE A 60 -8.31 6.92 5.67
C ILE A 60 -7.85 5.80 6.59
N ALA A 61 -8.44 4.62 6.46
CA ALA A 61 -7.97 3.42 7.15
C ALA A 61 -6.85 2.74 6.35
N TYR A 62 -5.73 2.47 7.01
CA TYR A 62 -4.60 1.72 6.47
C TYR A 62 -4.69 0.27 6.91
N LYS A 63 -4.31 -0.66 6.03
CA LYS A 63 -4.37 -2.10 6.29
C LYS A 63 -3.59 -2.50 7.56
N ASN A 64 -2.37 -1.97 7.73
CA ASN A 64 -1.57 -2.11 8.94
C ASN A 64 -0.62 -0.91 9.12
N PHE A 65 0.19 -0.93 10.19
CA PHE A 65 1.21 0.09 10.47
C PHE A 65 2.28 0.21 9.37
N CYS A 66 2.66 -0.89 8.74
CA CYS A 66 3.60 -0.85 7.62
C CYS A 66 3.04 -0.02 6.47
N TYR A 67 1.78 -0.23 6.08
CA TYR A 67 1.16 0.53 4.99
C TYR A 67 1.02 2.03 5.30
N LEU A 68 0.77 2.41 6.56
CA LEU A 68 0.80 3.80 7.00
C LEU A 68 2.21 4.40 6.84
N THR A 69 3.23 3.66 7.29
CA THR A 69 4.63 4.09 7.22
C THR A 69 5.11 4.21 5.78
N LEU A 70 4.78 3.24 4.93
CA LEU A 70 5.07 3.28 3.49
C LEU A 70 4.42 4.49 2.83
N ARG A 71 3.15 4.78 3.14
CA ARG A 71 2.48 6.00 2.66
C ARG A 71 3.22 7.25 3.12
N ASN A 72 3.69 7.29 4.36
CA ASN A 72 4.42 8.45 4.89
C ASN A 72 5.80 8.61 4.23
N CYS A 73 6.47 7.52 3.91
CA CYS A 73 7.70 7.54 3.12
C CYS A 73 7.45 8.11 1.72
N ILE A 74 6.39 7.65 1.05
CA ILE A 74 5.96 8.18 -0.26
C ILE A 74 5.59 9.67 -0.15
N ALA A 75 4.90 10.06 0.93
CA ALA A 75 4.51 11.45 1.16
C ALA A 75 5.73 12.38 1.27
N LYS A 76 6.83 11.93 1.91
CA LYS A 76 8.08 12.71 1.97
C LYS A 76 8.66 12.97 0.57
N ILE A 77 8.66 11.96 -0.29
CA ILE A 77 9.15 12.08 -1.68
C ILE A 77 8.26 13.05 -2.48
N LEU A 78 6.95 12.98 -2.27
CA LEU A 78 5.97 13.83 -2.94
C LEU A 78 5.72 15.19 -2.26
N LYS A 79 6.48 15.53 -1.20
CA LYS A 79 6.28 16.74 -0.37
C LYS A 79 4.84 16.93 0.14
N LYS A 80 4.17 15.82 0.47
CA LYS A 80 2.82 15.81 1.07
C LYS A 80 2.91 15.73 2.60
N GLU A 81 1.83 16.15 3.25
CA GLU A 81 1.74 16.09 4.71
C GLU A 81 1.81 14.63 5.23
N PRO A 82 2.62 14.38 6.27
CA PRO A 82 2.64 13.09 6.94
C PRO A 82 1.32 12.84 7.67
N VAL A 83 0.91 11.58 7.73
CA VAL A 83 -0.31 11.20 8.46
C VAL A 83 0.01 10.39 9.68
N PHE A 84 -0.62 10.81 10.77
CA PHE A 84 -0.53 10.17 12.07
C PHE A 84 -1.74 9.27 12.31
N PRO A 85 -1.60 8.23 13.15
CA PRO A 85 -2.74 7.47 13.62
C PRO A 85 -3.72 8.38 14.36
N SER A 86 -5.01 8.17 14.13
CA SER A 86 -6.11 8.77 14.88
C SER A 86 -6.47 7.85 16.04
N SER A 87 -6.65 8.43 17.22
CA SER A 87 -7.18 7.72 18.39
C SER A 87 -8.67 7.41 18.23
N ASP A 88 -9.37 8.17 17.38
CA ASP A 88 -10.81 8.05 17.19
C ASP A 88 -11.13 7.20 15.94
N PRO A 89 -11.64 5.96 16.09
CA PRO A 89 -11.97 5.10 14.96
C PRO A 89 -13.11 5.66 14.09
N LYS A 90 -13.90 6.60 14.62
CA LYS A 90 -14.97 7.31 13.89
C LYS A 90 -14.42 8.17 12.75
N THR A 91 -13.16 8.60 12.82
CA THR A 91 -12.52 9.42 11.78
C THR A 91 -12.50 8.71 10.42
N CYS A 92 -12.41 7.37 10.40
CA CYS A 92 -12.28 6.57 9.17
C CYS A 92 -13.60 5.92 8.71
N GLY A 93 -14.75 6.35 9.25
CA GLY A 93 -16.09 6.05 8.74
C GLY A 93 -16.37 4.57 8.45
N LEU A 94 -16.91 4.30 7.25
CA LEU A 94 -17.30 2.96 6.78
C LEU A 94 -16.13 1.98 6.64
N GLN A 95 -14.90 2.47 6.40
CA GLN A 95 -13.73 1.62 6.20
C GLN A 95 -13.37 0.83 7.47
N MET A 96 -13.52 1.45 8.65
CA MET A 96 -13.26 0.78 9.94
C MET A 96 -14.47 -0.06 10.40
N LYS A 97 -15.70 0.31 10.00
CA LYS A 97 -16.92 -0.45 10.33
C LYS A 97 -16.93 -1.86 9.70
N MET A 98 -16.40 -2.00 8.49
CA MET A 98 -16.30 -3.30 7.81
C MET A 98 -15.30 -4.22 8.52
N TYR A 99 -14.13 -3.73 8.91
CA TYR A 99 -13.16 -4.52 9.69
C TYR A 99 -13.75 -5.03 11.01
N ASN A 100 -14.41 -4.15 11.77
CA ASN A 100 -15.04 -4.55 13.03
C ASN A 100 -16.18 -5.56 12.81
N SER A 101 -16.90 -5.50 11.69
CA SER A 101 -17.95 -6.47 11.35
C SER A 101 -17.40 -7.86 10.99
N PHE A 102 -16.23 -7.94 10.33
CA PHE A 102 -15.56 -9.22 10.02
C PHE A 102 -14.68 -9.75 11.16
N SER A 103 -14.31 -8.91 12.14
CA SER A 103 -13.73 -9.35 13.42
C SER A 103 -14.72 -10.13 14.29
N GLY A 104 -16.00 -10.15 13.90
CA GLY A 104 -16.96 -11.21 14.25
C GLY A 104 -16.53 -12.54 13.62
N SER A 105 -15.68 -13.27 14.36
CA SER A 105 -15.02 -14.53 14.02
C SER A 105 -15.82 -15.51 13.13
N PRO A 106 -15.21 -16.10 12.06
CA PRO A 106 -15.67 -17.40 11.55
C PRO A 106 -15.25 -18.55 12.49
N PHE A 107 -14.26 -18.31 13.35
CA PHE A 107 -13.91 -19.20 14.45
C PHE A 107 -14.82 -18.92 15.65
N LYS A 108 -15.94 -19.64 15.71
CA LYS A 108 -16.62 -19.96 16.96
C LYS A 108 -15.52 -20.45 17.94
N ARG A 109 -15.02 -19.59 18.84
CA ARG A 109 -14.45 -20.10 20.08
C ARG A 109 -15.59 -20.91 20.68
N ARG A 110 -15.49 -22.24 20.64
CA ARG A 110 -16.21 -23.07 21.60
C ARG A 110 -15.82 -22.48 22.95
N LYS A 111 -16.73 -21.72 23.57
CA LYS A 111 -16.67 -21.47 25.00
C LYS A 111 -16.70 -22.86 25.62
N ARG A 112 -15.53 -23.41 25.93
CA ARG A 112 -15.48 -24.45 26.96
C ARG A 112 -16.03 -23.73 28.18
N ALA A 113 -17.20 -24.16 28.63
CA ALA A 113 -17.88 -23.57 29.76
C ALA A 113 -16.92 -23.55 30.95
N LEU A 114 -16.35 -22.40 31.27
CA LEU A 114 -15.85 -22.16 32.62
C LEU A 114 -17.12 -22.09 33.46
N LYS A 115 -17.39 -23.17 34.21
CA LYS A 115 -18.47 -23.22 35.19
C LYS A 115 -18.35 -21.99 36.09
N SER A 116 -19.41 -21.21 36.18
CA SER A 116 -19.62 -20.26 37.26
C SER A 116 -19.64 -21.03 38.60
N GLY A 117 -18.52 -21.00 39.32
CA GLY A 117 -18.44 -21.25 40.77
C GLY A 117 -18.54 -19.91 41.52
N PRO A 118 -18.90 -19.90 42.81
CA PRO A 118 -19.64 -18.81 43.42
C PRO A 118 -18.82 -17.54 43.66
N SER A 119 -19.56 -16.43 43.62
CA SER A 119 -19.21 -15.07 44.03
C SER A 119 -18.35 -15.03 45.29
N MET A 120 -17.19 -14.35 45.24
CA MET A 120 -16.48 -13.93 46.44
C MET A 120 -16.16 -12.42 46.31
N THR A 121 -16.96 -11.64 47.02
CA THR A 121 -16.77 -10.20 47.23
C THR A 121 -15.45 -9.94 47.95
N VAL A 122 -14.56 -9.16 47.34
CA VAL A 122 -13.35 -8.66 48.00
C VAL A 122 -13.74 -7.39 48.77
N LYS A 123 -13.72 -7.48 50.12
CA LYS A 123 -13.78 -6.30 50.99
C LYS A 123 -12.45 -5.55 50.87
N HIS A 124 -12.54 -4.25 50.59
CA HIS A 124 -11.44 -3.30 50.80
C HIS A 124 -11.26 -3.06 52.30
N TYR A 125 -10.01 -3.13 52.76
CA TYR A 125 -9.53 -2.55 54.00
C TYR A 125 -8.36 -1.63 53.64
#